data_AF-A0A536NAV5-F1
#
_entry.id   AF-A0A536NAV5-F1
#
_cell.length_a   1.000
_cell.length_b   1.000
_cell.length_c   1.000
_cell.angle_alpha   90.00
_cell.angle_beta   90.00
_cell.angle_gamma   90.00
#
_symmetry.space_group_name_H-M   'P 1'
#
loop_
_entity.id
_entity.type
_entity.pdbx_description
1 polymer ?
#
loop_
_entity_poly.entity_id
_entity_poly.type
_entity_poly.pdbx_seq_one_letter_code
_entity_poly.pdbx_strand_id
1 'polypeptide(L)'
;MGQRGSPRLRCRRRYRIGARAGGRRLGGDRGTGGSWARLPLQPFEGRLGRRRARDRRDISPRAGLRGGDQGATRRHSALAPGAPAARPTLGRQRLPQSVRRSLGRRAGRPARPQGKDGRRRHGQREARQLHRQRPAGHGGGRPAAGRARPARGPRETGRGAGIRDRVRRRLDRVAPRRGLRVSAADDAPRAPIAVLFGGPSAEHDVSIVSGNAIADALETADQPVQRILIDLAGGWWWLPAGHRRDGRAPAVYDDPAALGAQGPISAGVATDLLRAPQPQPIVFVALHGPFGEDGTIQGMLQAAGLAYTGAGVTASAIGMDKAVFKRLARGLGLPVVDWREISQSRWDAGQDAVLADLTAFAEGTGDPRLMIKPARLGSSVGMTLGHSPDEYGPALDTAFRFDTLALAERYVSDARDLEVSVVGNDPARLELYGPGEIIAGHEFYDYEAKYTPGLSETSPRAEVPERTRAMIHKIARDAYRGIGAEGFARIDFLLRGDEVYLSEINTIPGFTPISLFPVMCADGGYDFAGICRRIVELAEERRRTMLRPVLTPGDLPR
;
A
#
# COMPACT_ATOMS: atom_id res chain seq x y z
N MET A 1 16.17 74.08 -30.77
CA MET A 1 15.63 73.17 -31.81
C MET A 1 14.24 72.69 -31.40
N GLY A 2 13.40 72.25 -32.35
CA GLY A 2 12.06 71.67 -32.07
C GLY A 2 12.10 70.16 -31.82
N GLN A 3 10.97 69.43 -31.75
CA GLN A 3 9.57 69.85 -31.70
C GLN A 3 8.66 68.74 -31.08
N ARG A 4 7.45 69.15 -30.68
CA ARG A 4 6.16 68.46 -30.39
C ARG A 4 5.97 67.02 -30.97
N GLY A 5 5.14 66.14 -30.40
CA GLY A 5 4.21 66.26 -29.26
C GLY A 5 3.27 65.04 -29.03
N SER A 6 2.27 65.19 -28.14
CA SER A 6 1.20 64.24 -27.75
C SER A 6 0.00 64.22 -28.77
N PRO A 7 -1.00 63.29 -28.76
CA PRO A 7 -1.81 62.93 -27.56
C PRO A 7 -2.58 61.56 -27.45
N ARG A 8 -3.25 61.44 -26.30
CA ARG A 8 -4.32 60.51 -25.81
C ARG A 8 -5.41 60.11 -26.82
N LEU A 9 -6.06 58.94 -26.60
CA LEU A 9 -7.52 58.83 -26.34
C LEU A 9 -8.01 57.41 -25.88
N ARG A 10 -9.26 57.33 -25.40
CA ARG A 10 -9.99 56.10 -25.02
C ARG A 10 -11.16 55.84 -25.99
N CYS A 11 -11.56 54.58 -26.23
CA CYS A 11 -12.99 54.25 -26.44
C CYS A 11 -13.34 52.76 -26.17
N ARG A 12 -14.63 52.39 -26.29
CA ARG A 12 -15.24 51.10 -25.88
C ARG A 12 -15.92 50.38 -27.06
N ARG A 13 -15.89 49.03 -27.05
CA ARG A 13 -17.00 48.15 -27.50
C ARG A 13 -17.12 47.00 -26.48
N ARG A 14 -18.19 46.89 -25.69
CA ARG A 14 -19.57 46.44 -26.01
C ARG A 14 -19.66 44.93 -26.33
N TYR A 15 -20.05 44.16 -25.32
CA TYR A 15 -20.95 43.01 -25.47
C TYR A 15 -22.19 43.21 -24.58
N ARG A 16 -23.31 42.56 -24.92
CA ARG A 16 -24.63 42.80 -24.31
C ARG A 16 -24.88 41.89 -23.11
N ILE A 17 -25.37 42.46 -22.01
CA ILE A 17 -26.10 41.71 -20.98
C ILE A 17 -27.59 41.79 -21.33
N GLY A 18 -28.26 40.64 -21.39
CA GLY A 18 -29.71 40.56 -21.54
C GLY A 18 -30.38 40.39 -20.18
N ALA A 19 -31.12 41.41 -19.72
CA ALA A 19 -31.93 41.33 -18.51
C ALA A 19 -33.42 41.27 -18.86
N ARG A 20 -34.17 40.36 -18.24
CA ARG A 20 -35.63 40.46 -18.07
C ARG A 20 -35.94 40.51 -16.58
N ALA A 21 -36.74 41.50 -16.17
CA ALA A 21 -37.23 41.63 -14.81
C ALA A 21 -38.61 40.96 -14.66
N GLY A 22 -38.94 40.53 -13.44
CA GLY A 22 -40.20 39.85 -13.14
C GLY A 22 -40.17 39.18 -11.77
N GLY A 23 -40.04 39.97 -10.70
CA GLY A 23 -39.92 39.46 -9.33
C GLY A 23 -41.20 39.63 -8.50
N ARG A 24 -41.35 38.76 -7.49
CA ARG A 24 -42.08 39.05 -6.23
C ARG A 24 -41.30 38.42 -5.06
N ARG A 25 -41.50 38.98 -3.86
CA ARG A 25 -40.89 38.53 -2.59
C ARG A 25 -41.93 37.80 -1.73
N LEU A 26 -41.49 37.40 -0.53
CA LEU A 26 -42.20 36.68 0.54
C LEU A 26 -42.21 35.15 0.32
N GLY A 27 -41.80 34.31 1.26
CA GLY A 27 -41.09 34.56 2.53
C GLY A 27 -41.50 33.59 3.64
N GLY A 28 -40.56 33.21 4.51
CA GLY A 28 -40.86 32.60 5.81
C GLY A 28 -40.48 31.13 6.01
N ASP A 29 -39.52 30.95 6.92
CA ASP A 29 -39.54 29.97 8.02
C ASP A 29 -39.13 28.48 7.82
N ARG A 30 -38.99 27.82 8.98
CA ARG A 30 -38.31 26.55 9.29
C ARG A 30 -39.15 25.30 9.00
N GLY A 31 -38.48 24.15 8.83
CA GLY A 31 -39.15 22.84 8.99
C GLY A 31 -38.37 21.63 8.47
N THR A 32 -37.45 21.05 9.25
CA THR A 32 -36.86 19.74 8.94
C THR A 32 -37.79 18.60 9.40
N GLY A 33 -38.31 17.81 8.46
CA GLY A 33 -39.12 16.62 8.75
C GLY A 33 -39.44 15.80 7.50
N GLY A 34 -39.47 14.46 7.63
CA GLY A 34 -39.63 13.51 6.52
C GLY A 34 -38.31 12.77 6.22
N SER A 35 -38.11 11.54 6.68
CA SER A 35 -38.75 10.27 6.30
C SER A 35 -38.08 9.62 5.07
N TRP A 36 -37.08 8.79 5.32
CA TRP A 36 -36.46 7.94 4.30
C TRP A 36 -37.42 6.81 3.88
N ALA A 37 -37.94 6.89 2.65
CA ALA A 37 -38.77 5.84 2.08
C ALA A 37 -37.93 4.59 1.76
N ARG A 38 -38.48 3.41 2.02
CA ARG A 38 -37.86 2.12 1.64
C ARG A 38 -38.17 1.81 0.17
N LEU A 39 -37.14 1.50 -0.62
CA LEU A 39 -37.32 0.90 -1.95
C LEU A 39 -37.58 -0.61 -1.80
N PRO A 40 -38.59 -1.18 -2.50
CA PRO A 40 -38.84 -2.61 -2.52
C PRO A 40 -37.94 -3.31 -3.54
N LEU A 41 -37.36 -4.45 -3.16
CA LEU A 41 -36.75 -5.40 -4.09
C LEU A 41 -37.84 -6.28 -4.70
N GLN A 42 -37.78 -6.54 -6.01
CA GLN A 42 -38.49 -7.66 -6.66
C GLN A 42 -37.48 -8.61 -7.31
N PRO A 43 -37.68 -9.94 -7.21
CA PRO A 43 -36.86 -10.92 -7.91
C PRO A 43 -37.29 -11.05 -9.38
N PHE A 44 -36.35 -11.42 -10.25
CA PHE A 44 -36.61 -11.68 -11.67
C PHE A 44 -36.35 -13.15 -11.98
N GLU A 45 -37.36 -13.88 -12.47
CA GLU A 45 -37.26 -15.30 -12.81
C GLU A 45 -37.35 -15.56 -14.32
N GLY A 46 -36.53 -16.51 -14.79
CA GLY A 46 -36.70 -17.19 -16.07
C GLY A 46 -35.80 -16.71 -17.21
N ARG A 47 -35.52 -17.52 -18.25
CA ARG A 47 -35.86 -18.95 -18.46
C ARG A 47 -34.72 -19.68 -19.19
N LEU A 48 -34.45 -20.93 -18.84
CA LEU A 48 -33.53 -21.80 -19.55
C LEU A 48 -34.18 -22.46 -20.77
N GLY A 49 -33.78 -22.07 -21.99
CA GLY A 49 -34.25 -22.66 -23.24
C GLY A 49 -33.36 -23.81 -23.73
N ARG A 50 -33.79 -25.06 -23.53
CA ARG A 50 -33.14 -26.24 -24.16
C ARG A 50 -33.64 -26.45 -25.59
N ARG A 51 -32.74 -26.66 -26.56
CA ARG A 51 -32.99 -27.42 -27.80
C ARG A 51 -31.89 -28.46 -28.03
N ARG A 52 -32.21 -29.54 -28.75
CA ARG A 52 -31.36 -30.73 -28.94
C ARG A 52 -30.75 -30.80 -30.34
N ALA A 53 -29.67 -31.57 -30.46
CA ALA A 53 -28.90 -31.78 -31.68
C ALA A 53 -29.60 -32.64 -32.75
N ARG A 54 -29.19 -32.40 -34.00
CA ARG A 54 -29.13 -33.27 -35.20
C ARG A 54 -28.22 -32.53 -36.22
N ASP A 55 -27.45 -33.16 -37.10
CA ASP A 55 -27.10 -34.58 -37.24
C ASP A 55 -25.70 -34.73 -37.89
N ARG A 56 -25.15 -35.94 -37.96
CA ARG A 56 -23.84 -36.18 -38.62
C ARG A 56 -23.94 -36.21 -40.15
N ARG A 57 -22.88 -35.75 -40.82
CA ARG A 57 -22.31 -36.45 -41.99
C ARG A 57 -20.87 -36.01 -42.32
N ASP A 58 -19.97 -36.97 -42.41
CA ASP A 58 -18.68 -36.81 -43.09
C ASP A 58 -18.86 -36.62 -44.59
N ILE A 59 -17.91 -35.97 -45.26
CA ILE A 59 -17.35 -36.42 -46.55
C ILE A 59 -16.02 -35.70 -46.86
N SER A 60 -15.06 -36.50 -47.31
CA SER A 60 -13.84 -36.16 -48.03
C SER A 60 -13.51 -37.42 -48.85
N PRO A 61 -12.87 -37.36 -50.04
CA PRO A 61 -11.52 -36.78 -50.16
C PRO A 61 -11.12 -36.25 -51.56
N ARG A 62 -9.80 -35.97 -51.70
CA ARG A 62 -8.99 -35.82 -52.94
C ARG A 62 -9.19 -34.53 -53.75
N ALA A 63 -8.26 -34.08 -54.59
CA ALA A 63 -6.77 -34.01 -54.59
C ALA A 63 -6.26 -33.84 -56.04
N GLY A 64 -5.28 -32.95 -56.22
CA GLY A 64 -4.51 -32.75 -57.45
C GLY A 64 -4.88 -31.50 -58.26
N LEU A 65 -4.03 -31.00 -59.17
CA LEU A 65 -2.55 -31.11 -59.33
C LEU A 65 -2.14 -30.21 -60.51
N ARG A 66 -1.11 -29.35 -60.34
CA ARG A 66 -0.41 -28.55 -61.40
C ARG A 66 -1.25 -27.44 -62.09
N GLY A 67 -0.68 -26.35 -62.60
CA GLY A 67 0.69 -25.83 -62.38
C GLY A 67 1.22 -24.93 -63.51
N GLY A 68 1.97 -23.87 -63.16
CA GLY A 68 2.78 -23.03 -64.06
C GLY A 68 2.02 -21.93 -64.84
N ASP A 69 2.68 -20.90 -65.38
CA ASP A 69 4.06 -20.38 -65.15
C ASP A 69 4.20 -18.96 -65.76
N GLN A 70 5.38 -18.34 -65.63
CA GLN A 70 5.85 -17.06 -66.22
C GLN A 70 5.31 -15.76 -65.57
N GLY A 71 6.11 -14.71 -65.36
CA GLY A 71 7.57 -14.56 -65.49
C GLY A 71 8.06 -13.39 -64.61
N ALA A 72 9.17 -13.53 -63.87
CA ALA A 72 10.54 -13.22 -64.33
C ALA A 72 10.69 -11.72 -64.69
N THR A 73 11.45 -10.89 -63.97
CA THR A 73 12.90 -10.93 -63.68
C THR A 73 13.24 -9.79 -62.69
N ARG A 74 14.40 -9.58 -62.03
CA ARG A 74 15.74 -10.17 -61.68
C ARG A 74 16.34 -9.10 -60.70
N ARG A 75 17.39 -9.18 -59.87
CA ARG A 75 18.46 -10.07 -59.32
C ARG A 75 19.07 -9.22 -58.15
N HIS A 76 20.00 -9.56 -57.24
CA HIS A 76 20.86 -10.70 -56.80
C HIS A 76 21.41 -10.26 -55.40
N SER A 77 21.94 -11.04 -54.45
CA SER A 77 22.22 -12.47 -54.26
C SER A 77 22.41 -12.80 -52.76
N ALA A 78 22.29 -14.09 -52.40
CA ALA A 78 23.06 -14.80 -51.36
C ALA A 78 22.93 -14.43 -49.85
N LEU A 79 22.98 -15.37 -48.90
CA LEU A 79 22.97 -16.85 -49.00
C LEU A 79 22.39 -17.54 -47.72
N ALA A 80 21.62 -18.61 -48.00
CA ALA A 80 21.08 -19.72 -47.18
C ALA A 80 21.31 -19.84 -45.64
N PRO A 81 20.26 -20.24 -44.88
CA PRO A 81 20.35 -20.76 -43.50
C PRO A 81 20.40 -22.32 -43.44
N GLY A 82 20.65 -22.87 -42.24
CA GLY A 82 20.57 -24.31 -41.92
C GLY A 82 19.96 -24.58 -40.53
N ALA A 83 19.25 -25.71 -40.39
CA ALA A 83 18.45 -26.11 -39.21
C ALA A 83 19.06 -27.41 -38.58
N PRO A 84 18.49 -28.04 -37.50
CA PRO A 84 17.24 -27.74 -36.78
C PRO A 84 17.33 -27.78 -35.24
N ALA A 85 16.20 -27.50 -34.57
CA ALA A 85 16.06 -27.59 -33.11
C ALA A 85 15.97 -29.04 -32.59
N ALA A 86 16.54 -29.29 -31.41
CA ALA A 86 16.45 -30.56 -30.69
C ALA A 86 15.50 -30.48 -29.48
N ARG A 87 14.54 -31.40 -29.40
CA ARG A 87 13.73 -31.63 -28.19
C ARG A 87 14.48 -32.56 -27.23
N PRO A 88 14.60 -32.26 -25.92
CA PRO A 88 14.96 -33.26 -24.92
C PRO A 88 13.82 -34.28 -24.78
N THR A 89 14.14 -35.57 -24.79
CA THR A 89 13.18 -36.66 -24.55
C THR A 89 13.06 -36.96 -23.05
N LEU A 90 11.87 -37.38 -22.60
CA LEU A 90 11.63 -37.82 -21.23
C LEU A 90 12.29 -39.18 -20.94
N GLY A 91 13.59 -39.14 -20.64
CA GLY A 91 14.37 -40.31 -20.22
C GLY A 91 13.94 -40.80 -18.84
N ARG A 92 13.42 -42.03 -18.75
CA ARG A 92 13.18 -42.74 -17.48
C ARG A 92 14.51 -43.03 -16.76
N GLN A 93 14.98 -42.12 -15.91
CA GLN A 93 16.05 -42.45 -14.97
C GLN A 93 15.53 -43.29 -13.80
N ARG A 94 16.33 -44.26 -13.37
CA ARG A 94 16.01 -45.15 -12.24
C ARG A 94 16.52 -44.52 -10.94
N LEU A 95 15.69 -44.52 -9.89
CA LEU A 95 16.10 -44.13 -8.55
C LEU A 95 17.21 -45.08 -8.02
N PRO A 96 18.28 -44.57 -7.38
CA PRO A 96 19.31 -45.39 -6.75
C PRO A 96 18.77 -46.28 -5.61
N GLN A 97 19.37 -47.45 -5.43
CA GLN A 97 19.00 -48.40 -4.37
C GLN A 97 19.72 -48.09 -3.05
N SER A 98 19.18 -47.16 -2.25
CA SER A 98 19.71 -46.86 -0.90
C SER A 98 18.67 -46.81 0.22
N VAL A 99 17.41 -47.18 -0.03
CA VAL A 99 16.35 -47.27 1.01
C VAL A 99 15.71 -48.65 1.06
N ARG A 100 16.48 -49.68 1.46
CA ARG A 100 15.99 -51.05 1.76
C ARG A 100 16.77 -51.75 2.88
N ARG A 101 16.64 -51.23 4.11
CA ARG A 101 16.81 -51.85 5.44
C ARG A 101 16.32 -50.77 6.42
N SER A 102 15.39 -51.00 7.34
CA SER A 102 15.03 -52.23 8.04
C SER A 102 13.52 -52.43 8.22
N LEU A 103 13.07 -53.68 8.13
CA LEU A 103 11.80 -54.15 8.69
C LEU A 103 12.09 -55.40 9.52
N GLY A 104 11.61 -55.42 10.76
CA GLY A 104 11.55 -56.65 11.55
C GLY A 104 12.09 -56.58 12.98
N ARG A 105 11.22 -56.23 13.93
CA ARG A 105 10.76 -57.17 14.97
C ARG A 105 9.48 -56.65 15.65
N ARG A 106 8.74 -57.55 16.32
CA ARG A 106 7.41 -57.31 16.92
C ARG A 106 7.49 -57.16 18.44
N ALA A 107 6.84 -56.15 18.99
CA ALA A 107 6.14 -56.10 20.30
C ALA A 107 5.67 -54.63 20.51
N GLY A 108 4.55 -54.31 21.18
CA GLY A 108 3.44 -55.09 21.71
C GLY A 108 2.27 -54.14 22.05
N ARG A 109 1.03 -54.64 22.22
CA ARG A 109 -0.14 -53.80 22.57
C ARG A 109 -0.31 -53.65 24.09
N PRO A 110 -0.59 -52.43 24.59
CA PRO A 110 -1.44 -52.23 25.77
C PRO A 110 -2.94 -52.33 25.39
N ALA A 111 -3.81 -52.59 26.37
CA ALA A 111 -5.23 -52.85 26.15
C ALA A 111 -6.15 -51.63 26.36
N ARG A 112 -7.36 -51.69 25.79
CA ARG A 112 -8.50 -50.87 26.23
C ARG A 112 -9.12 -51.50 27.49
N PRO A 113 -9.54 -50.72 28.51
CA PRO A 113 -10.51 -51.20 29.48
C PRO A 113 -11.93 -51.24 28.87
N GLN A 114 -12.72 -52.24 29.28
CA GLN A 114 -14.17 -52.26 29.12
C GLN A 114 -14.83 -52.47 30.48
N GLY A 115 -15.84 -51.64 30.78
CA GLY A 115 -16.81 -51.80 31.85
C GLY A 115 -17.93 -50.80 31.57
N LYS A 116 -19.04 -51.21 30.96
CA LYS A 116 -20.20 -51.88 31.59
C LYS A 116 -20.87 -51.00 32.65
N ASP A 117 -21.80 -50.14 32.23
CA ASP A 117 -23.25 -50.32 32.42
C ASP A 117 -24.02 -49.07 31.94
N GLY A 118 -25.31 -49.11 31.63
CA GLY A 118 -26.18 -50.29 31.59
C GLY A 118 -27.68 -49.99 31.73
N ARG A 119 -28.26 -49.10 30.90
CA ARG A 119 -29.73 -48.97 30.76
C ARG A 119 -30.16 -48.34 29.44
N ARG A 120 -31.12 -48.98 28.75
CA ARG A 120 -31.91 -48.39 27.65
C ARG A 120 -33.12 -47.65 28.23
N ARG A 121 -33.51 -46.51 27.65
CA ARG A 121 -34.93 -46.17 27.38
C ARG A 121 -35.03 -45.33 26.10
N HIS A 122 -36.04 -45.59 25.28
CA HIS A 122 -36.46 -44.68 24.22
C HIS A 122 -37.25 -43.50 24.81
N GLY A 123 -37.19 -42.36 24.14
CA GLY A 123 -38.04 -41.20 24.40
C GLY A 123 -38.06 -40.29 23.19
N GLN A 124 -39.05 -40.47 22.30
CA GLN A 124 -39.38 -39.45 21.30
C GLN A 124 -40.21 -38.36 21.98
N ARG A 125 -39.95 -37.08 21.67
CA ARG A 125 -40.90 -36.18 20.96
C ARG A 125 -40.53 -34.69 21.06
N GLU A 126 -40.75 -34.02 19.93
CA GLU A 126 -41.31 -32.66 19.75
C GLU A 126 -40.68 -31.44 20.42
N ALA A 127 -40.48 -30.40 19.61
CA ALA A 127 -40.16 -29.05 20.04
C ALA A 127 -41.40 -28.29 20.55
N ARG A 128 -41.19 -27.30 21.42
CA ARG A 128 -42.14 -26.19 21.63
C ARG A 128 -41.42 -24.85 21.70
N GLN A 129 -41.90 -23.89 20.93
CA GLN A 129 -41.67 -22.46 21.16
C GLN A 129 -42.59 -21.96 22.28
N LEU A 130 -42.17 -20.92 23.00
CA LEU A 130 -42.92 -19.89 23.75
C LEU A 130 -41.85 -19.15 24.61
N HIS A 131 -41.45 -17.88 24.44
CA HIS A 131 -42.11 -16.61 24.09
C HIS A 131 -42.76 -15.92 25.32
N ARG A 132 -42.33 -14.67 25.58
CA ARG A 132 -42.66 -13.78 26.74
C ARG A 132 -41.97 -14.19 28.07
N GLN A 133 -41.74 -13.30 29.04
CA GLN A 133 -42.30 -11.96 29.28
C GLN A 133 -41.31 -11.00 29.99
N ARG A 134 -41.56 -9.68 29.93
CA ARG A 134 -40.88 -8.64 30.74
C ARG A 134 -41.55 -8.49 32.12
N PRO A 135 -40.83 -7.93 33.10
CA PRO A 135 -41.40 -7.02 34.10
C PRO A 135 -41.00 -5.56 33.86
N ALA A 136 -41.93 -4.65 34.13
CA ALA A 136 -41.69 -3.30 34.63
C ALA A 136 -42.42 -3.22 36.00
N GLY A 137 -42.13 -2.31 36.93
CA GLY A 137 -41.17 -1.20 36.95
C GLY A 137 -41.31 -0.46 38.30
N HIS A 138 -41.25 0.87 38.30
CA HIS A 138 -41.32 1.77 39.48
C HIS A 138 -40.03 1.81 40.33
N GLY A 139 -39.68 2.92 41.00
CA GLY A 139 -40.24 4.28 40.90
C GLY A 139 -39.74 5.25 42.00
N GLY A 140 -39.47 6.51 41.64
CA GLY A 140 -38.98 7.56 42.56
C GLY A 140 -37.45 7.59 42.74
N GLY A 141 -36.80 8.74 42.97
CA GLY A 141 -37.29 10.13 43.00
C GLY A 141 -36.13 11.15 42.94
N ARG A 142 -36.42 12.41 42.58
CA ARG A 142 -35.46 13.55 42.63
C ARG A 142 -35.57 14.30 43.97
N PRO A 143 -34.53 15.04 44.36
CA PRO A 143 -34.63 16.51 44.22
C PRO A 143 -33.42 17.13 43.50
N ALA A 144 -33.33 18.46 43.42
CA ALA A 144 -32.32 19.18 42.63
C ALA A 144 -31.83 20.48 43.30
N ALA A 145 -30.59 20.87 42.98
CA ALA A 145 -30.02 22.22 43.19
C ALA A 145 -28.85 22.44 42.20
N GLY A 146 -28.46 23.65 41.81
CA GLY A 146 -29.11 24.95 42.06
C GLY A 146 -28.16 26.09 42.49
N ARG A 147 -27.38 26.65 41.54
CA ARG A 147 -26.75 28.00 41.54
C ARG A 147 -26.09 28.20 40.15
N ALA A 148 -26.35 29.20 39.31
CA ALA A 148 -26.52 30.66 39.45
C ALA A 148 -25.22 31.45 39.12
N ARG A 149 -25.24 32.20 38.01
CA ARG A 149 -24.27 33.25 37.67
C ARG A 149 -24.66 34.57 38.36
N PRO A 150 -23.71 35.47 38.64
CA PRO A 150 -23.95 36.91 38.63
C PRO A 150 -23.55 37.53 37.28
N ALA A 151 -24.30 38.55 36.85
CA ALA A 151 -23.86 39.51 35.84
C ALA A 151 -23.79 40.90 36.49
N ARG A 152 -22.94 41.81 35.97
CA ARG A 152 -23.02 43.24 36.30
C ARG A 152 -22.93 44.07 35.03
N GLY A 153 -23.79 45.10 35.00
CA GLY A 153 -23.97 46.04 33.91
C GLY A 153 -22.98 47.22 33.95
N PRO A 154 -23.28 48.29 33.19
CA PRO A 154 -22.25 49.07 32.52
C PRO A 154 -21.84 50.36 33.25
N ARG A 155 -20.68 50.90 32.86
CA ARG A 155 -20.38 52.33 32.91
C ARG A 155 -19.43 52.73 31.77
N GLU A 156 -19.79 53.82 31.11
CA GLU A 156 -18.94 54.66 30.26
C GLU A 156 -18.11 55.59 31.20
N THR A 157 -17.17 56.44 30.78
CA THR A 157 -16.59 56.83 29.48
C THR A 157 -15.05 56.88 29.61
N GLY A 158 -14.31 57.13 28.52
CA GLY A 158 -12.88 57.50 28.61
C GLY A 158 -12.07 57.25 27.32
N ARG A 159 -11.70 58.33 26.61
CA ARG A 159 -10.74 58.29 25.49
C ARG A 159 -9.36 58.75 25.97
N GLY A 160 -8.28 58.09 25.54
CA GLY A 160 -6.92 58.66 25.62
C GLY A 160 -5.79 57.65 25.81
N ALA A 161 -4.85 57.63 24.85
CA ALA A 161 -3.53 56.97 24.88
C ALA A 161 -3.47 55.43 25.10
N GLY A 162 -2.31 54.83 24.81
CA GLY A 162 -1.94 53.48 25.29
C GLY A 162 -2.03 52.28 24.33
N ILE A 163 -2.18 52.47 23.01
CA ILE A 163 -2.19 51.34 22.05
C ILE A 163 -0.78 50.76 21.79
N ARG A 164 0.30 51.54 21.94
CA ARG A 164 1.67 51.07 21.66
C ARG A 164 2.30 50.20 22.76
N ASP A 165 1.96 50.39 24.03
CA ASP A 165 2.55 49.60 25.14
C ASP A 165 1.89 48.23 25.36
N ARG A 166 0.64 48.04 24.91
CA ARG A 166 -0.11 46.80 25.18
C ARG A 166 0.28 45.61 24.28
N VAL A 167 1.07 45.87 23.23
CA VAL A 167 1.71 44.84 22.39
C VAL A 167 3.05 44.39 23.00
N ARG A 168 3.83 45.32 23.56
CA ARG A 168 5.19 45.03 24.03
C ARG A 168 5.26 44.22 25.33
N ARG A 169 4.19 44.15 26.12
CA ARG A 169 4.11 43.33 27.36
C ARG A 169 3.32 42.01 27.20
N ARG A 170 3.27 41.45 25.99
CA ARG A 170 2.75 40.09 25.73
C ARG A 170 3.72 39.14 25.01
N LEU A 171 4.96 39.56 24.79
CA LEU A 171 6.01 38.75 24.16
C LEU A 171 6.99 38.15 25.19
N ASP A 172 7.24 38.83 26.31
CA ASP A 172 8.18 38.39 27.37
C ASP A 172 7.64 37.29 28.30
N ARG A 173 6.73 36.44 27.80
CA ARG A 173 6.28 35.20 28.47
C ARG A 173 6.26 33.97 27.58
N VAL A 174 6.84 34.04 26.38
CA VAL A 174 7.33 32.83 25.70
C VAL A 174 8.71 32.53 26.28
N ALA A 175 8.75 31.79 27.40
CA ALA A 175 9.97 31.13 27.81
C ALA A 175 10.44 30.23 26.65
N PRO A 176 11.75 30.17 26.33
CA PRO A 176 12.22 29.25 25.31
C PRO A 176 11.78 27.85 25.71
N ARG A 177 11.05 27.16 24.82
CA ARG A 177 10.76 25.74 25.00
C ARG A 177 12.11 25.05 25.13
N ARG A 178 12.46 24.62 26.34
CA ARG A 178 13.59 23.71 26.56
C ARG A 178 13.43 22.60 25.53
N GLY A 179 14.44 22.42 24.67
CA GLY A 179 14.48 21.26 23.77
C GLY A 179 14.25 19.99 24.59
N LEU A 180 13.73 18.94 23.96
CA LEU A 180 13.42 17.69 24.66
C LEU A 180 14.64 17.30 25.48
N ARG A 181 14.51 17.36 26.81
CA ARG A 181 15.41 16.62 27.68
C ARG A 181 15.08 15.17 27.42
N VAL A 182 15.86 14.56 26.53
CA VAL A 182 16.20 13.14 26.65
C VAL A 182 16.45 12.93 28.14
N SER A 183 15.62 12.10 28.78
CA SER A 183 15.83 11.74 30.17
C SER A 183 17.24 11.16 30.30
N ALA A 184 17.83 11.27 31.50
CA ALA A 184 18.99 10.42 31.79
C ALA A 184 18.60 8.99 31.41
N ALA A 185 19.46 8.29 30.67
CA ALA A 185 19.13 6.97 30.16
C ALA A 185 18.77 6.06 31.34
N ASP A 186 17.61 5.40 31.27
CA ASP A 186 17.32 4.31 32.19
C ASP A 186 18.42 3.25 32.01
N ASP A 187 19.06 2.81 33.10
CA ASP A 187 20.10 1.76 33.09
C ASP A 187 19.55 0.36 32.70
N ALA A 188 18.34 0.30 32.13
CA ALA A 188 17.79 -0.90 31.53
C ALA A 188 18.48 -1.18 30.18
N PRO A 189 18.93 -2.42 29.92
CA PRO A 189 19.52 -2.77 28.63
C PRO A 189 18.52 -2.50 27.50
N ARG A 190 18.94 -1.77 26.48
CA ARG A 190 18.11 -1.49 25.30
C ARG A 190 17.81 -2.79 24.54
N ALA A 191 16.63 -2.85 23.91
CA ALA A 191 16.32 -3.92 22.99
C ALA A 191 17.29 -3.88 21.78
N PRO A 192 17.91 -5.02 21.39
CA PRO A 192 18.67 -5.07 20.14
C PRO A 192 17.75 -4.87 18.94
N ILE A 193 18.30 -4.44 17.81
CA ILE A 193 17.53 -4.21 16.58
C ILE A 193 17.94 -5.24 15.53
N ALA A 194 17.00 -6.07 15.09
CA ALA A 194 17.20 -7.04 14.03
C ALA A 194 16.72 -6.44 12.71
N VAL A 195 17.63 -6.05 11.82
CA VAL A 195 17.29 -5.46 10.51
C VAL A 195 17.17 -6.57 9.47
N LEU A 196 15.95 -6.79 8.95
CA LEU A 196 15.65 -7.76 7.90
C LEU A 196 15.71 -7.08 6.52
N PHE A 197 16.45 -7.66 5.58
CA PHE A 197 16.54 -7.16 4.20
C PHE A 197 16.80 -8.26 3.16
N GLY A 198 16.75 -7.89 1.88
CA GLY A 198 16.70 -8.80 0.73
C GLY A 198 15.26 -9.25 0.48
N GLY A 199 15.01 -10.55 0.61
CA GLY A 199 13.71 -11.21 0.41
C GLY A 199 13.50 -11.74 -1.01
N PRO A 200 12.56 -12.69 -1.21
CA PRO A 200 12.22 -13.27 -2.50
C PRO A 200 11.34 -12.31 -3.34
N SER A 201 11.90 -11.15 -3.69
CA SER A 201 11.23 -10.02 -4.35
C SER A 201 12.06 -9.52 -5.53
N ALA A 202 11.42 -8.88 -6.52
CA ALA A 202 12.14 -8.16 -7.58
C ALA A 202 12.91 -6.94 -7.03
N GLU A 203 12.61 -6.52 -5.79
CA GLU A 203 13.14 -5.33 -5.13
C GLU A 203 14.26 -5.69 -4.11
N HIS A 204 14.81 -6.91 -4.23
CA HIS A 204 15.87 -7.48 -3.37
C HIS A 204 17.10 -6.59 -3.24
N ASP A 205 17.65 -6.12 -4.36
CA ASP A 205 18.84 -5.25 -4.41
C ASP A 205 18.61 -3.92 -3.68
N VAL A 206 17.44 -3.31 -3.90
CA VAL A 206 17.02 -2.07 -3.24
C VAL A 206 16.90 -2.31 -1.73
N SER A 207 16.36 -3.46 -1.32
CA SER A 207 16.27 -3.85 0.08
C SER A 207 17.64 -4.04 0.72
N ILE A 208 18.62 -4.65 0.03
CA ILE A 208 20.01 -4.73 0.49
C ILE A 208 20.59 -3.34 0.74
N VAL A 209 20.37 -2.38 -0.17
CA VAL A 209 20.87 -1.00 0.02
C VAL A 209 20.18 -0.31 1.21
N SER A 210 18.84 -0.34 1.28
CA SER A 210 18.06 0.23 2.40
C SER A 210 18.46 -0.38 3.74
N GLY A 211 18.46 -1.72 3.85
CA GLY A 211 18.70 -2.44 5.09
C GLY A 211 20.11 -2.25 5.67
N ASN A 212 21.14 -2.22 4.81
CA ASN A 212 22.49 -1.90 5.29
C ASN A 212 22.60 -0.44 5.71
N ALA A 213 22.01 0.52 4.96
CA ALA A 213 22.03 1.93 5.35
C ALA A 213 21.33 2.17 6.70
N ILE A 214 20.16 1.57 6.92
CA ILE A 214 19.42 1.61 8.19
C ILE A 214 20.28 1.04 9.34
N ALA A 215 20.90 -0.12 9.12
CA ALA A 215 21.74 -0.77 10.13
C ALA A 215 22.99 0.06 10.48
N ASP A 216 23.67 0.62 9.47
CA ASP A 216 24.85 1.46 9.63
C ASP A 216 24.50 2.77 10.38
N ALA A 217 23.34 3.36 10.09
CA ALA A 217 22.83 4.56 10.77
C ALA A 217 22.40 4.30 12.23
N LEU A 218 21.79 3.16 12.52
CA LEU A 218 21.39 2.77 13.88
C LEU A 218 22.59 2.45 14.76
N GLU A 219 23.62 1.78 14.25
CA GLU A 219 24.88 1.55 14.98
C GLU A 219 25.65 2.86 15.20
N THR A 220 25.63 3.79 14.24
CA THR A 220 26.18 5.14 14.40
C THR A 220 25.43 5.93 15.50
N ALA A 221 24.16 5.60 15.74
CA ALA A 221 23.34 6.12 16.84
C ALA A 221 23.42 5.30 18.14
N ASP A 222 24.47 4.49 18.32
CA ASP A 222 24.74 3.66 19.51
C ASP A 222 23.57 2.72 19.87
N GLN A 223 23.07 2.01 18.85
CA GLN A 223 22.11 0.92 19.00
C GLN A 223 22.78 -0.44 18.68
N PRO A 224 22.57 -1.50 19.49
CA PRO A 224 23.06 -2.84 19.17
C PRO A 224 22.22 -3.45 18.04
N VAL A 225 22.83 -3.65 16.86
CA VAL A 225 22.15 -4.13 15.65
C VAL A 225 22.64 -5.53 15.23
N GLN A 226 21.71 -6.37 14.80
CA GLN A 226 21.97 -7.59 14.04
C GLN A 226 21.43 -7.42 12.61
N ARG A 227 22.28 -7.67 11.60
CA ARG A 227 21.88 -7.71 10.18
C ARG A 227 21.42 -9.12 9.82
N ILE A 228 20.25 -9.25 9.21
CA ILE A 228 19.70 -10.52 8.76
C ILE A 228 19.28 -10.37 7.29
N LEU A 229 20.01 -11.07 6.42
CA LEU A 229 19.65 -11.19 5.01
C LEU A 229 18.64 -12.33 4.84
N ILE A 230 17.67 -12.14 3.98
CA ILE A 230 16.81 -13.19 3.44
C ILE A 230 17.15 -13.30 1.96
N ASP A 231 17.58 -14.48 1.50
CA ASP A 231 17.96 -14.69 0.09
C ASP A 231 16.73 -14.81 -0.84
N LEU A 232 16.98 -14.86 -2.16
CA LEU A 232 15.93 -15.02 -3.18
C LEU A 232 15.19 -16.36 -3.13
N ALA A 233 15.71 -17.37 -2.43
CA ALA A 233 15.04 -18.64 -2.15
C ALA A 233 14.29 -18.64 -0.79
N GLY A 234 14.32 -17.52 -0.05
CA GLY A 234 13.70 -17.38 1.27
C GLY A 234 14.51 -17.97 2.43
N GLY A 235 15.78 -18.30 2.22
CA GLY A 235 16.73 -18.72 3.27
C GLY A 235 17.18 -17.53 4.12
N TRP A 236 17.26 -17.71 5.44
CA TRP A 236 17.64 -16.64 6.38
C TRP A 236 19.09 -16.78 6.82
N TRP A 237 19.81 -15.65 6.84
CA TRP A 237 21.25 -15.58 7.06
C TRP A 237 21.63 -14.49 8.06
N TRP A 238 22.33 -14.86 9.12
CA TRP A 238 22.88 -13.93 10.10
C TRP A 238 24.25 -13.45 9.64
N LEU A 239 24.37 -12.18 9.26
CA LEU A 239 25.65 -11.56 8.92
C LEU A 239 26.50 -11.32 10.18
N PRO A 240 27.84 -11.32 10.07
CA PRO A 240 28.72 -11.14 11.22
C PRO A 240 28.55 -9.76 11.87
N ALA A 241 28.81 -9.69 13.18
CA ALA A 241 28.78 -8.43 13.93
C ALA A 241 29.80 -7.43 13.35
N GLY A 242 29.39 -6.17 13.20
CA GLY A 242 30.21 -5.14 12.55
C GLY A 242 30.27 -5.23 11.02
N HIS A 243 29.53 -6.13 10.36
CA HIS A 243 29.40 -6.13 8.90
C HIS A 243 28.94 -4.76 8.40
N ARG A 244 29.50 -4.33 7.27
CA ARG A 244 29.17 -3.08 6.55
C ARG A 244 28.94 -3.39 5.10
N ARG A 245 28.15 -2.58 4.39
CA ARG A 245 28.07 -2.70 2.93
C ARG A 245 29.34 -2.20 2.25
N ASP A 246 29.96 -1.13 2.74
CA ASP A 246 31.19 -0.52 2.19
C ASP A 246 31.13 -0.29 0.67
N GLY A 247 29.98 0.17 0.17
CA GLY A 247 29.73 0.42 -1.25
C GLY A 247 29.58 -0.84 -2.13
N ARG A 248 29.83 -2.05 -1.61
CA ARG A 248 29.76 -3.32 -2.37
C ARG A 248 28.43 -3.46 -3.14
N ALA A 249 28.49 -4.00 -4.36
CA ALA A 249 27.30 -4.21 -5.19
C ALA A 249 26.32 -5.18 -4.50
N PRO A 250 24.99 -5.04 -4.71
CA PRO A 250 24.01 -5.95 -4.12
C PRO A 250 24.25 -7.43 -4.47
N ALA A 251 24.66 -7.75 -5.71
CA ALA A 251 25.02 -9.09 -6.15
C ALA A 251 26.16 -9.79 -5.35
N VAL A 252 26.89 -9.08 -4.49
CA VAL A 252 27.83 -9.72 -3.54
C VAL A 252 27.09 -10.47 -2.41
N TYR A 253 25.80 -10.17 -2.21
CA TYR A 253 24.92 -10.85 -1.25
C TYR A 253 24.24 -12.09 -1.85
N ASP A 254 24.42 -12.37 -3.15
CA ASP A 254 23.96 -13.62 -3.80
C ASP A 254 24.72 -14.86 -3.27
N ASP A 255 25.92 -14.65 -2.70
CA ASP A 255 26.64 -15.64 -1.88
C ASP A 255 26.81 -15.10 -0.44
N PRO A 256 25.83 -15.34 0.45
CA PRO A 256 25.92 -14.92 1.85
C PRO A 256 27.02 -15.66 2.61
N ALA A 257 27.42 -16.87 2.18
CA ALA A 257 28.47 -17.64 2.83
C ALA A 257 29.85 -17.00 2.59
N ALA A 258 30.09 -16.44 1.39
CA ALA A 258 31.27 -15.63 1.11
C ALA A 258 31.34 -14.32 1.93
N LEU A 259 30.19 -13.81 2.41
CA LEU A 259 30.11 -12.72 3.39
C LEU A 259 30.35 -13.16 4.85
N GLY A 260 30.60 -14.46 5.08
CA GLY A 260 30.73 -15.03 6.42
C GLY A 260 29.40 -15.15 7.17
N ALA A 261 28.27 -15.10 6.47
CA ALA A 261 26.95 -15.21 7.09
C ALA A 261 26.63 -16.65 7.51
N GLN A 262 25.89 -16.78 8.61
CA GLN A 262 25.47 -18.07 9.16
C GLN A 262 24.05 -18.40 8.68
N GLY A 263 23.91 -19.46 7.88
CA GLY A 263 22.66 -19.86 7.23
C GLY A 263 22.88 -20.92 6.13
N PRO A 264 21.89 -21.15 5.26
CA PRO A 264 20.52 -20.64 5.36
C PRO A 264 19.76 -21.43 6.43
N ILE A 265 18.99 -20.74 7.28
CA ILE A 265 18.01 -21.38 8.16
C ILE A 265 16.57 -21.08 7.73
N SER A 266 15.63 -21.93 8.12
CA SER A 266 14.22 -21.73 7.81
C SER A 266 13.62 -20.62 8.67
N ALA A 267 12.61 -19.92 8.12
CA ALA A 267 11.96 -18.79 8.79
C ALA A 267 11.42 -19.13 10.19
N GLY A 268 10.98 -20.37 10.44
CA GLY A 268 10.57 -20.83 11.77
C GLY A 268 11.72 -20.81 12.79
N VAL A 269 12.86 -21.44 12.46
CA VAL A 269 14.05 -21.44 13.32
C VAL A 269 14.56 -20.01 13.51
N ALA A 270 14.53 -19.20 12.45
CA ALA A 270 14.89 -17.78 12.50
C ALA A 270 13.99 -16.99 13.48
N THR A 271 12.67 -17.21 13.49
CA THR A 271 11.79 -16.57 14.47
C THR A 271 12.06 -17.03 15.90
N ASP A 272 12.38 -18.30 16.15
CA ASP A 272 12.71 -18.75 17.51
C ASP A 272 14.06 -18.19 18.00
N LEU A 273 15.06 -18.06 17.12
CA LEU A 273 16.31 -17.35 17.44
C LEU A 273 16.08 -15.86 17.73
N LEU A 274 15.14 -15.21 17.05
CA LEU A 274 14.74 -13.83 17.36
C LEU A 274 13.94 -13.71 18.67
N ARG A 275 13.21 -14.75 19.10
CA ARG A 275 12.40 -14.74 20.32
C ARG A 275 13.18 -15.05 21.59
N ALA A 276 14.32 -15.74 21.48
CA ALA A 276 15.12 -16.23 22.61
C ALA A 276 15.82 -15.13 23.46
N PRO A 277 16.38 -14.04 22.89
CA PRO A 277 17.01 -12.97 23.68
C PRO A 277 16.04 -12.25 24.60
N GLN A 278 16.54 -11.76 25.73
CA GLN A 278 15.83 -10.85 26.63
C GLN A 278 16.76 -9.68 26.99
N PRO A 279 16.38 -8.41 26.73
CA PRO A 279 15.15 -7.98 26.06
C PRO A 279 15.04 -8.48 24.61
N GLN A 280 13.81 -8.80 24.18
CA GLN A 280 13.56 -9.24 22.79
C GLN A 280 13.86 -8.13 21.78
N PRO A 281 14.42 -8.47 20.60
CA PRO A 281 14.76 -7.50 19.57
C PRO A 281 13.53 -6.77 19.01
N ILE A 282 13.73 -5.50 18.62
CA ILE A 282 12.83 -4.82 17.68
C ILE A 282 13.25 -5.24 16.27
N VAL A 283 12.31 -5.74 15.48
CA VAL A 283 12.59 -6.19 14.12
C VAL A 283 12.35 -5.04 13.14
N PHE A 284 13.42 -4.43 12.62
CA PHE A 284 13.31 -3.44 11.56
C PHE A 284 13.08 -4.17 10.24
N VAL A 285 11.90 -4.01 9.65
CA VAL A 285 11.59 -4.58 8.33
C VAL A 285 12.01 -3.58 7.25
N ALA A 286 13.04 -3.92 6.48
CA ALA A 286 13.55 -3.13 5.34
C ALA A 286 13.37 -3.89 4.00
N LEU A 287 12.42 -4.83 3.97
CA LEU A 287 12.03 -5.64 2.81
C LEU A 287 11.04 -4.86 1.94
N HIS A 288 11.24 -4.83 0.62
CA HIS A 288 10.40 -4.09 -0.34
C HIS A 288 9.62 -5.04 -1.26
N GLY A 289 8.42 -4.64 -1.68
CA GLY A 289 7.60 -5.43 -2.60
C GLY A 289 6.92 -6.65 -1.94
N PRO A 290 6.56 -7.70 -2.71
CA PRO A 290 6.02 -8.95 -2.18
C PRO A 290 6.88 -9.58 -1.08
N PHE A 291 6.27 -10.38 -0.21
CA PHE A 291 6.80 -10.90 1.06
C PHE A 291 7.14 -9.81 2.12
N GLY A 292 7.68 -8.66 1.71
CA GLY A 292 8.04 -7.54 2.58
C GLY A 292 6.87 -6.63 2.97
N GLU A 293 6.07 -6.21 1.99
CA GLU A 293 4.99 -5.22 2.16
C GLU A 293 3.57 -5.80 2.02
N ASP A 294 3.43 -7.08 1.67
CA ASP A 294 2.13 -7.73 1.44
C ASP A 294 1.44 -8.25 2.72
N GLY A 295 2.06 -8.08 3.89
CA GLY A 295 1.58 -8.59 5.17
C GLY A 295 2.15 -9.95 5.58
N THR A 296 2.91 -10.64 4.71
CA THR A 296 3.46 -11.98 4.99
C THR A 296 4.47 -11.96 6.14
N ILE A 297 5.51 -11.12 6.05
CA ILE A 297 6.51 -11.00 7.11
C ILE A 297 5.90 -10.44 8.40
N GLN A 298 4.99 -9.46 8.30
CA GLN A 298 4.25 -8.88 9.43
C GLN A 298 3.43 -9.96 10.15
N GLY A 299 2.74 -10.82 9.41
CA GLY A 299 1.92 -11.90 9.96
C GLY A 299 2.76 -12.92 10.73
N MET A 300 3.92 -13.29 10.20
CA MET A 300 4.86 -14.20 10.86
C MET A 300 5.45 -13.58 12.13
N LEU A 301 5.95 -12.34 12.07
CA LEU A 301 6.52 -11.64 13.22
C LEU A 301 5.49 -11.42 14.34
N GLN A 302 4.26 -11.04 13.97
CA GLN A 302 3.16 -10.88 14.92
C GLN A 302 2.71 -12.20 15.56
N ALA A 303 2.69 -13.31 14.80
CA ALA A 303 2.42 -14.64 15.35
C ALA A 303 3.53 -15.15 16.27
N ALA A 304 4.79 -14.79 16.00
CA ALA A 304 5.94 -15.04 16.86
C ALA A 304 5.92 -14.21 18.17
N GLY A 305 5.09 -13.17 18.25
CA GLY A 305 5.07 -12.20 19.35
C GLY A 305 6.19 -11.16 19.27
N LEU A 306 6.90 -11.08 18.15
CA LEU A 306 7.98 -10.11 17.91
C LEU A 306 7.38 -8.76 17.56
N ALA A 307 7.93 -7.69 18.13
CA ALA A 307 7.57 -6.32 17.74
C ALA A 307 8.45 -5.87 16.58
N TYR A 308 7.82 -5.25 15.58
CA TYR A 308 8.44 -4.89 14.31
C TYR A 308 8.05 -3.48 13.86
N THR A 309 8.82 -2.90 12.94
CA THR A 309 8.60 -1.55 12.38
C THR A 309 7.56 -1.52 11.25
N GLY A 310 7.04 -0.34 10.91
CA GLY A 310 6.12 -0.15 9.79
C GLY A 310 4.68 -0.64 10.04
N ALA A 311 3.89 -0.70 8.97
CA ALA A 311 2.46 -1.00 9.03
C ALA A 311 2.14 -2.41 9.58
N GLY A 312 0.93 -2.60 10.12
CA GLY A 312 0.45 -3.91 10.56
C GLY A 312 -0.10 -4.76 9.40
N VAL A 313 -0.20 -6.08 9.60
CA VAL A 313 -0.58 -7.11 8.59
C VAL A 313 -1.65 -6.65 7.59
N THR A 314 -2.79 -6.15 8.07
CA THR A 314 -3.92 -5.73 7.21
C THR A 314 -3.61 -4.46 6.40
N ALA A 315 -2.88 -3.51 6.98
CA ALA A 315 -2.51 -2.28 6.30
C ALA A 315 -1.45 -2.54 5.22
N SER A 316 -0.46 -3.40 5.50
CA SER A 316 0.49 -3.93 4.51
C SER A 316 -0.23 -4.60 3.34
N ALA A 317 -1.07 -5.61 3.61
CA ALA A 317 -1.83 -6.32 2.58
C ALA A 317 -2.73 -5.40 1.72
N ILE A 318 -3.35 -4.38 2.32
CA ILE A 318 -4.16 -3.39 1.58
C ILE A 318 -3.28 -2.42 0.79
N GLY A 319 -2.13 -2.00 1.30
CA GLY A 319 -1.22 -1.08 0.61
C GLY A 319 -0.58 -1.71 -0.64
N MET A 320 -0.19 -2.98 -0.55
CA MET A 320 0.35 -3.73 -1.69
C MET A 320 -0.69 -3.98 -2.79
N ASP A 321 -1.92 -4.37 -2.44
CA ASP A 321 -2.99 -4.61 -3.42
C ASP A 321 -3.63 -3.29 -3.86
N LYS A 322 -3.10 -2.72 -4.95
CA LYS A 322 -3.55 -1.48 -5.58
C LYS A 322 -5.04 -1.49 -5.93
N ALA A 323 -5.63 -2.66 -6.23
CA ALA A 323 -7.06 -2.77 -6.52
C ALA A 323 -7.88 -2.61 -5.23
N VAL A 324 -7.52 -3.31 -4.15
CA VAL A 324 -8.15 -3.20 -2.84
C VAL A 324 -7.96 -1.79 -2.26
N PHE A 325 -6.75 -1.22 -2.35
CA PHE A 325 -6.48 0.15 -1.93
C PHE A 325 -7.39 1.16 -2.61
N LYS A 326 -7.47 1.14 -3.95
CA LYS A 326 -8.28 2.11 -4.71
C LYS A 326 -9.78 1.92 -4.48
N ARG A 327 -10.26 0.69 -4.28
CA ARG A 327 -11.64 0.42 -3.83
C ARG A 327 -11.94 1.07 -2.49
N LEU A 328 -11.04 0.92 -1.51
CA LEU A 328 -11.16 1.52 -0.18
C LEU A 328 -11.08 3.06 -0.26
N ALA A 329 -10.11 3.62 -0.97
CA ALA A 329 -9.94 5.05 -1.14
C ALA A 329 -11.16 5.71 -1.80
N ARG A 330 -11.69 5.14 -2.90
CA ARG A 330 -12.94 5.60 -3.53
C ARG A 330 -14.13 5.46 -2.57
N GLY A 331 -14.19 4.40 -1.78
CA GLY A 331 -15.22 4.19 -0.75
C GLY A 331 -15.18 5.22 0.40
N LEU A 332 -14.01 5.76 0.71
CA LEU A 332 -13.82 6.88 1.65
C LEU A 332 -14.03 8.26 1.00
N GLY A 333 -14.33 8.32 -0.30
CA GLY A 333 -14.48 9.57 -1.05
C GLY A 333 -13.15 10.29 -1.32
N LEU A 334 -12.02 9.58 -1.29
CA LEU A 334 -10.72 10.11 -1.69
C LEU A 334 -10.62 10.10 -3.23
N PRO A 335 -10.04 11.14 -3.86
CA PRO A 335 -9.90 11.20 -5.31
C PRO A 335 -8.84 10.20 -5.77
N VAL A 336 -9.20 9.29 -6.67
CA VAL A 336 -8.31 8.30 -7.29
C VAL A 336 -8.60 8.25 -8.79
N VAL A 337 -7.59 7.97 -9.61
CA VAL A 337 -7.79 7.85 -11.07
C VAL A 337 -8.70 6.65 -11.39
N ASP A 338 -9.64 6.81 -12.32
CA ASP A 338 -10.54 5.73 -12.71
C ASP A 338 -9.79 4.54 -13.32
N TRP A 339 -10.35 3.34 -13.17
CA TRP A 339 -9.69 2.09 -13.58
C TRP A 339 -10.66 1.00 -14.02
N ARG A 340 -10.10 0.03 -14.75
CA ARG A 340 -10.63 -1.32 -14.95
C ARG A 340 -9.75 -2.34 -14.23
N GLU A 341 -10.36 -3.46 -13.85
CA GLU A 341 -9.68 -4.61 -13.26
C GLU A 341 -9.83 -5.80 -14.21
N ILE A 342 -8.71 -6.48 -14.47
CA ILE A 342 -8.64 -7.59 -15.41
C ILE A 342 -7.93 -8.75 -14.70
N SER A 343 -8.66 -9.80 -14.34
CA SER A 343 -8.02 -11.04 -13.91
C SER A 343 -7.48 -11.80 -15.12
N GLN A 344 -6.38 -12.53 -14.93
CA GLN A 344 -5.82 -13.41 -15.96
C GLN A 344 -6.88 -14.40 -16.47
N SER A 345 -7.70 -14.94 -15.57
CA SER A 345 -8.84 -15.80 -15.91
C SER A 345 -9.94 -15.15 -16.78
N ARG A 346 -10.04 -13.81 -16.82
CA ARG A 346 -10.91 -13.09 -17.76
C ARG A 346 -10.22 -12.93 -19.12
N TRP A 347 -8.92 -12.66 -19.10
CA TRP A 347 -8.08 -12.53 -20.30
C TRP A 347 -8.01 -13.84 -21.09
N ASP A 348 -7.63 -14.94 -20.42
CA ASP A 348 -7.55 -16.29 -20.99
C ASP A 348 -8.89 -16.79 -21.57
N ALA A 349 -10.01 -16.30 -21.03
CA ALA A 349 -11.36 -16.70 -21.43
C ALA A 349 -11.92 -15.93 -22.64
N GLY A 350 -11.30 -14.83 -23.06
CA GLY A 350 -11.79 -14.02 -24.19
C GLY A 350 -11.14 -12.65 -24.31
N GLN A 351 -9.93 -12.60 -24.88
CA GLN A 351 -9.14 -11.38 -25.07
C GLN A 351 -9.93 -10.26 -25.77
N ASP A 352 -10.61 -10.55 -26.88
CA ASP A 352 -11.43 -9.58 -27.64
C ASP A 352 -12.45 -8.82 -26.75
N ALA A 353 -13.07 -9.51 -25.80
CA ALA A 353 -14.08 -8.97 -24.89
C ALA A 353 -13.46 -8.23 -23.67
N VAL A 354 -12.14 -8.34 -23.48
CA VAL A 354 -11.37 -7.47 -22.58
C VAL A 354 -10.93 -6.23 -23.34
N LEU A 355 -10.34 -6.39 -24.54
CA LEU A 355 -9.88 -5.28 -25.38
C LEU A 355 -11.03 -4.31 -25.70
N ALA A 356 -12.21 -4.80 -26.07
CA ALA A 356 -13.37 -3.94 -26.33
C ALA A 356 -13.84 -3.14 -25.10
N ASP A 357 -13.76 -3.70 -23.89
CA ASP A 357 -14.08 -3.00 -22.62
C ASP A 357 -13.00 -1.96 -22.27
N LEU A 358 -11.72 -2.25 -22.55
CA LEU A 358 -10.63 -1.29 -22.37
C LEU A 358 -10.71 -0.13 -23.38
N THR A 359 -11.01 -0.40 -24.65
CA THR A 359 -11.22 0.64 -25.67
C THR A 359 -12.40 1.54 -25.30
N ALA A 360 -13.57 0.97 -25.00
CA ALA A 360 -14.74 1.74 -24.60
C ALA A 360 -14.54 2.48 -23.26
N PHE A 361 -13.69 1.95 -22.36
CA PHE A 361 -13.26 2.66 -21.16
C PHE A 361 -12.38 3.86 -21.50
N ALA A 362 -11.33 3.69 -22.31
CA ALA A 362 -10.40 4.75 -22.70
C ALA A 362 -11.09 5.90 -23.45
N GLU A 363 -11.94 5.57 -24.44
CA GLU A 363 -12.83 6.53 -25.14
C GLU A 363 -13.64 7.38 -24.14
N GLY A 364 -14.19 6.73 -23.10
CA GLY A 364 -14.93 7.39 -22.02
C GLY A 364 -14.08 8.30 -21.11
N THR A 365 -12.75 8.23 -21.18
CA THR A 365 -11.86 9.14 -20.43
C THR A 365 -11.46 10.41 -21.21
N GLY A 366 -11.55 10.38 -22.54
CA GLY A 366 -11.06 11.42 -23.44
C GLY A 366 -9.56 11.36 -23.80
N ASP A 367 -8.83 10.33 -23.35
CA ASP A 367 -7.44 10.03 -23.76
C ASP A 367 -7.34 8.52 -24.08
N PRO A 368 -6.79 8.10 -25.22
CA PRO A 368 -6.62 6.67 -25.53
C PRO A 368 -5.55 5.99 -24.66
N ARG A 369 -4.70 6.74 -23.95
CA ARG A 369 -3.66 6.17 -23.08
C ARG A 369 -4.24 5.51 -21.84
N LEU A 370 -3.83 4.26 -21.61
CA LEU A 370 -4.09 3.53 -20.37
C LEU A 370 -2.75 3.16 -19.70
N MET A 371 -2.62 3.45 -18.42
CA MET A 371 -1.51 2.94 -17.60
C MET A 371 -1.90 1.54 -17.09
N ILE A 372 -1.26 0.52 -17.64
CA ILE A 372 -1.55 -0.89 -17.36
C ILE A 372 -0.46 -1.44 -16.43
N LYS A 373 -0.85 -2.10 -15.34
CA LYS A 373 0.06 -2.55 -14.27
C LYS A 373 -0.44 -3.77 -13.50
N PRO A 374 0.46 -4.63 -12.96
CA PRO A 374 0.07 -5.64 -11.97
C PRO A 374 -0.55 -4.99 -10.72
N ALA A 375 -1.48 -5.68 -10.06
CA ALA A 375 -2.17 -5.13 -8.89
C ALA A 375 -1.32 -5.19 -7.61
N ARG A 376 -0.40 -6.16 -7.47
CA ARG A 376 0.36 -6.44 -6.24
C ARG A 376 1.87 -6.49 -6.48
N LEU A 377 2.44 -5.38 -6.95
CA LEU A 377 3.89 -5.23 -7.17
C LEU A 377 4.36 -3.78 -6.93
N GLY A 378 5.64 -3.60 -6.57
CA GLY A 378 6.28 -2.30 -6.41
C GLY A 378 7.14 -1.87 -7.62
N SER A 379 7.94 -0.82 -7.40
CA SER A 379 9.03 -0.33 -8.26
C SER A 379 8.80 -0.23 -9.79
N SER A 380 7.55 0.02 -10.22
CA SER A 380 7.16 0.11 -11.65
C SER A 380 7.40 -1.15 -12.50
N VAL A 381 7.70 -2.30 -11.88
CA VAL A 381 7.95 -3.55 -12.61
C VAL A 381 6.64 -4.06 -13.24
N GLY A 382 6.69 -4.53 -14.49
CA GLY A 382 5.52 -5.00 -15.22
C GLY A 382 4.50 -3.91 -15.59
N MET A 383 4.83 -2.62 -15.39
CA MET A 383 3.99 -1.50 -15.83
C MET A 383 4.22 -1.15 -17.30
N THR A 384 3.19 -0.67 -17.99
CA THR A 384 3.25 -0.25 -19.39
C THR A 384 2.21 0.83 -19.67
N LEU A 385 2.64 1.93 -20.28
CA LEU A 385 1.73 2.91 -20.89
C LEU A 385 1.33 2.39 -22.28
N GLY A 386 0.08 1.98 -22.46
CA GLY A 386 -0.46 1.61 -23.77
C GLY A 386 -1.12 2.83 -24.41
N HIS A 387 -0.61 3.29 -25.55
CA HIS A 387 -1.03 4.55 -26.19
C HIS A 387 -2.24 4.39 -27.10
N SER A 388 -2.48 3.16 -27.57
CA SER A 388 -3.57 2.80 -28.48
C SER A 388 -4.16 1.43 -28.12
N PRO A 389 -5.37 1.09 -28.61
CA PRO A 389 -6.01 -0.20 -28.35
C PRO A 389 -5.17 -1.43 -28.71
N ASP A 390 -4.34 -1.34 -29.75
CA ASP A 390 -3.47 -2.44 -30.20
C ASP A 390 -2.34 -2.76 -29.19
N GLU A 391 -2.00 -1.81 -28.31
CA GLU A 391 -0.98 -1.98 -27.27
C GLU A 391 -1.53 -2.56 -25.97
N TYR A 392 -2.85 -2.51 -25.73
CA TYR A 392 -3.44 -2.95 -24.47
C TYR A 392 -3.24 -4.45 -24.21
N GLY A 393 -3.25 -5.28 -25.26
CA GLY A 393 -3.01 -6.72 -25.16
C GLY A 393 -1.59 -7.06 -24.71
N PRO A 394 -0.54 -6.62 -25.43
CA PRO A 394 0.86 -6.78 -25.02
C PRO A 394 1.18 -6.21 -23.63
N ALA A 395 0.52 -5.11 -23.24
CA ALA A 395 0.64 -4.54 -21.90
C ALA A 395 0.00 -5.42 -20.82
N LEU A 396 -1.18 -5.99 -21.08
CA LEU A 396 -1.81 -6.98 -20.19
C LEU A 396 -0.96 -8.25 -20.06
N ASP A 397 -0.48 -8.81 -21.17
CA ASP A 397 0.43 -9.97 -21.15
C ASP A 397 1.71 -9.67 -20.35
N THR A 398 2.22 -8.44 -20.42
CA THR A 398 3.37 -7.99 -19.62
C THR A 398 3.05 -7.94 -18.12
N ALA A 399 1.90 -7.40 -17.73
CA ALA A 399 1.46 -7.39 -16.34
C ALA A 399 1.19 -8.82 -15.80
N PHE A 400 0.59 -9.70 -16.62
CA PHE A 400 0.27 -11.09 -16.26
C PHE A 400 1.49 -12.02 -16.14
N ARG A 401 2.71 -11.53 -16.43
CA ARG A 401 3.97 -12.21 -16.06
C ARG A 401 4.32 -12.07 -14.57
N PHE A 402 3.72 -11.11 -13.86
CA PHE A 402 4.08 -10.79 -12.47
C PHE A 402 2.90 -10.94 -11.49
N ASP A 403 1.66 -10.75 -11.92
CA ASP A 403 0.46 -10.92 -11.09
C ASP A 403 -0.69 -11.58 -11.87
N THR A 404 -1.61 -12.25 -11.17
CA THR A 404 -2.86 -12.83 -11.72
C THR A 404 -3.99 -11.80 -11.89
N LEU A 405 -3.75 -10.54 -11.49
CA LEU A 405 -4.67 -9.41 -11.57
C LEU A 405 -3.93 -8.18 -12.08
N ALA A 406 -4.46 -7.57 -13.15
CA ALA A 406 -3.97 -6.32 -13.70
C ALA A 406 -4.98 -5.19 -13.49
N LEU A 407 -4.46 -3.98 -13.33
CA LEU A 407 -5.19 -2.72 -13.41
C LEU A 407 -4.91 -2.08 -14.76
N ALA A 408 -5.96 -1.54 -15.39
CA ALA A 408 -5.82 -0.59 -16.49
C ALA A 408 -6.43 0.73 -16.05
N GLU A 409 -5.59 1.75 -15.87
CA GLU A 409 -5.97 3.04 -15.30
C GLU A 409 -6.05 4.11 -16.38
N ARG A 410 -6.99 5.05 -16.22
CA ARG A 410 -7.01 6.28 -17.00
C ARG A 410 -5.66 6.99 -16.88
N TYR A 411 -5.01 7.28 -18.00
CA TYR A 411 -3.84 8.15 -18.00
C TYR A 411 -4.21 9.60 -17.64
N VAL A 412 -3.33 10.26 -16.89
CA VAL A 412 -3.49 11.66 -16.49
C VAL A 412 -2.34 12.43 -17.12
N SER A 413 -2.57 12.98 -18.31
CA SER A 413 -1.58 13.83 -18.98
C SER A 413 -1.18 15.01 -18.09
N ASP A 414 0.09 15.44 -18.22
CA ASP A 414 0.62 16.65 -17.58
C ASP A 414 0.51 16.62 -16.04
N ALA A 415 0.45 15.42 -15.46
CA ALA A 415 0.50 15.19 -14.03
C ALA A 415 1.93 15.25 -13.49
N ARG A 416 2.08 15.79 -12.28
CA ARG A 416 3.31 15.75 -11.49
C ARG A 416 3.22 14.66 -10.43
N ASP A 417 4.25 13.82 -10.32
CA ASP A 417 4.37 12.78 -9.30
C ASP A 417 4.84 13.41 -7.98
N LEU A 418 3.95 13.43 -6.97
CA LEU A 418 4.20 14.03 -5.66
C LEU A 418 4.14 12.99 -4.53
N GLU A 419 5.05 13.09 -3.57
CA GLU A 419 5.17 12.14 -2.46
C GLU A 419 4.98 12.83 -1.10
N VAL A 420 4.35 12.16 -0.14
CA VAL A 420 4.22 12.60 1.26
C VAL A 420 4.73 11.52 2.22
N SER A 421 5.67 11.87 3.09
CA SER A 421 6.06 11.02 4.22
C SER A 421 5.04 11.15 5.35
N VAL A 422 4.51 10.03 5.83
CA VAL A 422 3.64 9.95 7.01
C VAL A 422 4.32 9.10 8.09
N VAL A 423 4.37 9.61 9.32
CA VAL A 423 5.00 8.97 10.48
C VAL A 423 4.07 9.04 11.70
N GLY A 424 3.95 7.93 12.44
CA GLY A 424 3.26 7.85 13.72
C GLY A 424 2.26 6.70 13.85
N ASN A 425 2.05 6.23 15.08
CA ASN A 425 1.04 5.21 15.39
C ASN A 425 -0.35 5.81 15.68
N ASP A 426 -0.40 6.94 16.38
CA ASP A 426 -1.65 7.57 16.80
C ASP A 426 -2.28 8.40 15.65
N PRO A 427 -3.48 8.05 15.16
CA PRO A 427 -4.20 8.78 14.13
C PRO A 427 -4.38 10.29 14.40
N ALA A 428 -4.39 10.71 15.67
CA ALA A 428 -4.53 12.11 16.08
C ALA A 428 -3.20 12.89 16.05
N ARG A 429 -2.05 12.19 16.03
CA ARG A 429 -0.71 12.78 16.19
C ARG A 429 0.23 12.54 15.00
N LEU A 430 -0.26 11.99 13.88
CA LEU A 430 0.54 11.72 12.68
C LEU A 430 1.33 12.96 12.20
N GLU A 431 2.64 12.77 12.10
CA GLU A 431 3.67 13.68 11.59
C GLU A 431 3.69 13.54 10.05
N LEU A 432 3.58 14.65 9.30
CA LEU A 432 3.51 14.64 7.82
C LEU A 432 4.52 15.61 7.21
N TYR A 433 5.25 15.16 6.19
CA TYR A 433 6.28 15.94 5.51
C TYR A 433 6.11 15.92 3.98
N GLY A 434 6.72 16.88 3.29
CA GLY A 434 6.45 17.15 1.88
C GLY A 434 5.18 18.00 1.64
N PRO A 435 4.58 17.99 0.45
CA PRO A 435 4.93 17.11 -0.66
C PRO A 435 6.34 17.35 -1.18
N GLY A 436 7.05 16.26 -1.44
CA GLY A 436 8.18 16.20 -2.37
C GLY A 436 7.66 15.90 -3.78
N GLU A 437 8.55 15.89 -4.75
CA GLU A 437 8.26 15.79 -6.17
C GLU A 437 9.32 14.96 -6.88
N ILE A 438 8.88 14.09 -7.78
CA ILE A 438 9.71 13.38 -8.73
C ILE A 438 9.58 14.07 -10.08
N ILE A 439 10.72 14.40 -10.69
CA ILE A 439 10.83 14.99 -12.02
C ILE A 439 11.44 13.91 -12.92
N ALA A 440 10.58 13.15 -13.59
CA ALA A 440 11.00 12.08 -14.50
C ALA A 440 11.59 12.67 -15.79
N GLY A 441 12.71 12.11 -16.27
CA GLY A 441 13.28 12.47 -17.58
C GLY A 441 12.55 11.86 -18.79
N HIS A 442 11.53 11.04 -18.55
CA HIS A 442 10.82 10.20 -19.53
C HIS A 442 9.29 10.25 -19.29
N GLU A 443 8.48 9.69 -20.20
CA GLU A 443 7.00 9.85 -20.18
C GLU A 443 6.31 9.24 -18.92
N PHE A 444 6.99 8.34 -18.19
CA PHE A 444 6.59 7.96 -16.82
C PHE A 444 7.80 7.51 -15.99
N TYR A 445 7.63 7.42 -14.67
CA TYR A 445 8.68 7.04 -13.72
C TYR A 445 8.84 5.51 -13.61
N ASP A 446 9.62 4.92 -14.51
CA ASP A 446 9.89 3.48 -14.57
C ASP A 446 10.97 2.99 -13.58
N TYR A 447 11.35 1.71 -13.67
CA TYR A 447 12.37 1.09 -12.81
C TYR A 447 13.79 1.63 -13.08
N GLU A 448 14.13 1.91 -14.34
CA GLU A 448 15.47 2.39 -14.70
C GLU A 448 15.64 3.84 -14.25
N ALA A 449 14.61 4.68 -14.43
CA ALA A 449 14.55 6.04 -13.94
C ALA A 449 14.60 6.15 -12.40
N LYS A 450 14.16 5.11 -11.66
CA LYS A 450 14.17 5.05 -10.19
C LYS A 450 15.55 4.77 -9.59
N TYR A 451 16.41 4.02 -10.29
CA TYR A 451 17.63 3.45 -9.71
C TYR A 451 18.93 3.74 -10.48
N THR A 452 18.84 4.24 -11.72
CA THR A 452 20.00 4.75 -12.47
C THR A 452 20.23 6.24 -12.16
N PRO A 453 21.38 6.62 -11.56
CA PRO A 453 21.66 8.02 -11.24
C PRO A 453 21.66 8.91 -12.49
N GLY A 454 20.83 9.96 -12.48
CA GLY A 454 20.75 10.95 -13.56
C GLY A 454 19.60 10.77 -14.57
N LEU A 455 18.76 9.73 -14.44
CA LEU A 455 17.54 9.57 -15.26
C LEU A 455 16.28 10.24 -14.64
N SER A 456 16.37 10.68 -13.38
CA SER A 456 15.34 11.45 -12.69
C SER A 456 15.97 12.47 -11.74
N GLU A 457 15.29 13.60 -11.56
CA GLU A 457 15.58 14.56 -10.49
C GLU A 457 14.49 14.47 -9.42
N THR A 458 14.81 14.82 -8.17
CA THR A 458 13.83 14.83 -7.08
C THR A 458 13.97 16.10 -6.24
N SER A 459 12.83 16.66 -5.82
CA SER A 459 12.77 17.79 -4.89
C SER A 459 12.06 17.37 -3.61
N PRO A 460 12.64 17.57 -2.41
CA PRO A 460 11.93 17.36 -1.14
C PRO A 460 10.89 18.46 -0.85
N ARG A 461 10.75 19.45 -1.73
CA ARG A 461 9.75 20.53 -1.65
C ARG A 461 9.14 20.78 -3.03
N ALA A 462 8.00 20.14 -3.32
CA ALA A 462 7.23 20.41 -4.53
C ALA A 462 6.74 21.86 -4.56
N GLU A 463 6.88 22.54 -5.72
CA GLU A 463 6.31 23.88 -5.88
C GLU A 463 4.79 23.79 -6.11
N VAL A 464 4.02 23.92 -5.03
CA VAL A 464 2.54 23.86 -5.05
C VAL A 464 1.93 24.97 -4.18
N PRO A 465 0.72 25.47 -4.52
CA PRO A 465 -0.01 26.41 -3.65
C PRO A 465 -0.29 25.80 -2.27
N GLU A 466 -0.26 26.61 -1.21
CA GLU A 466 -0.50 26.14 0.17
C GLU A 466 -1.87 25.46 0.35
N ARG A 467 -2.89 25.90 -0.40
CA ARG A 467 -4.20 25.23 -0.46
C ARG A 467 -4.09 23.79 -0.98
N THR A 468 -3.27 23.57 -1.99
CA THR A 468 -3.03 22.27 -2.63
C THR A 468 -2.18 21.39 -1.72
N ARG A 469 -1.12 21.93 -1.10
CA ARG A 469 -0.34 21.28 -0.03
C ARG A 469 -1.24 20.79 1.11
N ALA A 470 -2.11 21.66 1.64
CA ALA A 470 -3.05 21.29 2.70
C ALA A 470 -4.08 20.23 2.27
N MET A 471 -4.51 20.25 1.00
CA MET A 471 -5.42 19.23 0.44
C MET A 471 -4.73 17.87 0.30
N ILE A 472 -3.52 17.83 -0.24
CA ILE A 472 -2.68 16.62 -0.33
C ILE A 472 -2.43 16.05 1.09
N HIS A 473 -2.01 16.88 2.05
CA HIS A 473 -1.81 16.49 3.46
C HIS A 473 -3.08 15.92 4.11
N LYS A 474 -4.27 16.44 3.78
CA LYS A 474 -5.54 15.87 4.26
C LYS A 474 -5.77 14.48 3.65
N ILE A 475 -5.64 14.33 2.34
CA ILE A 475 -5.87 13.06 1.65
C ILE A 475 -4.87 12.00 2.13
N ALA A 476 -3.59 12.35 2.28
CA ALA A 476 -2.56 11.49 2.85
C ALA A 476 -2.94 10.98 4.25
N ARG A 477 -3.32 11.91 5.15
CA ARG A 477 -3.74 11.57 6.52
C ARG A 477 -4.96 10.65 6.55
N ASP A 478 -5.94 10.89 5.68
CA ASP A 478 -7.18 10.10 5.64
C ASP A 478 -7.00 8.74 4.94
N ALA A 479 -6.09 8.62 3.96
CA ALA A 479 -5.69 7.35 3.36
C ALA A 479 -4.92 6.46 4.34
N TYR A 480 -3.93 7.02 5.04
CA TYR A 480 -3.14 6.34 6.08
C TYR A 480 -4.04 5.73 7.17
N ARG A 481 -4.96 6.55 7.69
CA ARG A 481 -6.00 6.12 8.65
C ARG A 481 -6.96 5.11 8.05
N GLY A 482 -7.34 5.28 6.79
CA GLY A 482 -8.32 4.46 6.08
C GLY A 482 -7.91 2.99 5.98
N ILE A 483 -6.62 2.72 5.76
CA ILE A 483 -6.08 1.35 5.74
C ILE A 483 -5.67 0.82 7.12
N GLY A 484 -5.69 1.67 8.16
CA GLY A 484 -5.21 1.32 9.50
C GLY A 484 -3.68 1.23 9.60
N ALA A 485 -2.94 2.09 8.89
CA ALA A 485 -1.49 2.10 8.95
C ALA A 485 -0.95 2.62 10.29
N GLU A 486 0.27 2.19 10.61
CA GLU A 486 1.03 2.48 11.83
C GLU A 486 2.52 2.58 11.49
N GLY A 487 3.34 3.13 12.39
CA GLY A 487 4.77 3.32 12.17
C GLY A 487 5.04 4.41 11.12
N PHE A 488 5.10 4.04 9.84
CA PHE A 488 5.40 4.95 8.73
C PHE A 488 4.82 4.43 7.41
N ALA A 489 4.62 5.34 6.45
CA ALA A 489 4.33 5.03 5.04
C ALA A 489 4.61 6.24 4.16
N ARG A 490 4.88 6.02 2.87
CA ARG A 490 4.88 7.07 1.85
C ARG A 490 3.55 7.02 1.09
N ILE A 491 3.00 8.18 0.78
CA ILE A 491 1.74 8.29 0.04
C ILE A 491 1.97 9.12 -1.22
N ASP A 492 1.56 8.55 -2.35
CA ASP A 492 1.99 8.95 -3.67
C ASP A 492 0.79 9.52 -4.46
N PHE A 493 1.00 10.62 -5.18
CA PHE A 493 -0.05 11.43 -5.77
C PHE A 493 0.29 11.85 -7.20
N LEU A 494 -0.74 11.96 -8.03
CA LEU A 494 -0.70 12.64 -9.32
C LEU A 494 -1.37 14.00 -9.18
N LEU A 495 -0.66 15.10 -9.50
CA LEU A 495 -1.20 16.46 -9.52
C LEU A 495 -1.26 17.00 -10.95
N ARG A 496 -2.47 17.17 -11.50
CA ARG A 496 -2.70 17.88 -12.78
C ARG A 496 -3.32 19.25 -12.51
N GLY A 497 -2.52 20.31 -12.57
CA GLY A 497 -2.96 21.66 -12.23
C GLY A 497 -3.36 21.78 -10.75
N ASP A 498 -4.67 21.88 -10.48
CA ASP A 498 -5.26 21.85 -9.13
C ASP A 498 -5.90 20.47 -8.78
N GLU A 499 -5.99 19.54 -9.73
CA GLU A 499 -6.59 18.21 -9.54
C GLU A 499 -5.58 17.24 -8.91
N VAL A 500 -5.84 16.86 -7.65
CA VAL A 500 -5.05 15.85 -6.91
C VAL A 500 -5.74 14.50 -7.02
N TYR A 501 -5.01 13.48 -7.46
CA TYR A 501 -5.40 12.07 -7.37
C TYR A 501 -4.41 11.33 -6.47
N LEU A 502 -4.93 10.53 -5.54
CA LEU A 502 -4.19 9.55 -4.78
C LEU A 502 -3.87 8.35 -5.70
N SER A 503 -2.58 7.99 -5.78
CA SER A 503 -2.09 6.88 -6.61
C SER A 503 -1.98 5.59 -5.79
N GLU A 504 -1.09 5.58 -4.79
CA GLU A 504 -0.79 4.41 -3.96
C GLU A 504 -0.27 4.80 -2.56
N ILE A 505 -0.06 3.79 -1.70
CA ILE A 505 0.56 3.92 -0.38
C ILE A 505 1.61 2.83 -0.20
N ASN A 506 2.87 3.24 -0.10
CA ASN A 506 4.00 2.35 0.08
C ASN A 506 4.24 2.21 1.59
N THR A 507 4.19 0.98 2.13
CA THR A 507 4.19 0.74 3.58
C THR A 507 5.58 0.48 4.15
N ILE A 508 6.52 0.12 3.28
CA ILE A 508 7.97 0.13 3.52
C ILE A 508 8.60 0.81 2.28
N PRO A 509 8.45 2.15 2.13
CA PRO A 509 9.01 2.89 1.00
C PRO A 509 10.53 2.77 0.95
N GLY A 510 11.11 2.98 -0.25
CA GLY A 510 12.57 3.00 -0.45
C GLY A 510 13.28 3.87 0.59
N PHE A 511 14.24 3.28 1.32
CA PHE A 511 14.72 3.81 2.60
C PHE A 511 16.24 4.00 2.61
N THR A 512 16.76 4.69 1.60
CA THR A 512 18.18 5.10 1.54
C THR A 512 18.35 6.56 1.99
N PRO A 513 19.55 7.02 2.35
CA PRO A 513 19.78 8.41 2.77
C PRO A 513 19.43 9.48 1.72
N ILE A 514 19.32 9.10 0.44
CA ILE A 514 18.92 9.98 -0.67
C ILE A 514 17.45 9.81 -1.09
N SER A 515 16.73 8.82 -0.53
CA SER A 515 15.33 8.59 -0.86
C SER A 515 14.46 9.74 -0.34
N LEU A 516 13.45 10.13 -1.12
CA LEU A 516 12.57 11.26 -0.77
C LEU A 516 11.87 11.08 0.59
N PHE A 517 11.48 9.86 0.99
CA PHE A 517 10.84 9.64 2.30
C PHE A 517 11.66 10.18 3.50
N PRO A 518 12.90 9.71 3.74
CA PRO A 518 13.71 10.25 4.84
C PRO A 518 14.18 11.69 4.59
N VAL A 519 14.49 12.08 3.35
CA VAL A 519 14.93 13.47 3.06
C VAL A 519 13.84 14.49 3.40
N MET A 520 12.57 14.20 3.11
CA MET A 520 11.44 15.04 3.54
C MET A 520 11.31 15.13 5.07
N CYS A 521 11.70 14.09 5.83
CA CYS A 521 11.61 14.11 7.30
C CYS A 521 12.56 15.12 7.97
N ALA A 522 13.50 15.71 7.22
CA ALA A 522 14.30 16.85 7.68
C ALA A 522 13.45 18.08 8.04
N ASP A 523 12.24 18.23 7.49
CA ASP A 523 11.26 19.25 7.92
C ASP A 523 10.79 19.06 9.37
N GLY A 524 10.91 17.84 9.91
CA GLY A 524 10.69 17.52 11.32
C GLY A 524 11.91 17.76 12.22
N GLY A 525 13.08 18.07 11.63
CA GLY A 525 14.35 18.11 12.33
C GLY A 525 15.02 16.73 12.49
N TYR A 526 14.57 15.71 11.77
CA TYR A 526 15.22 14.39 11.74
C TYR A 526 16.34 14.35 10.69
N ASP A 527 17.51 13.85 11.07
CA ASP A 527 18.47 13.28 10.13
C ASP A 527 18.15 11.80 9.85
N PHE A 528 18.92 11.14 8.99
CA PHE A 528 18.64 9.75 8.60
C PHE A 528 18.70 8.77 9.80
N ALA A 529 19.63 8.97 10.74
CA ALA A 529 19.71 8.17 11.95
C ALA A 529 18.54 8.46 12.91
N GLY A 530 18.13 9.73 13.03
CA GLY A 530 17.00 10.19 13.83
C GLY A 530 15.65 9.62 13.35
N ILE A 531 15.39 9.58 12.03
CA ILE A 531 14.16 8.96 11.51
C ILE A 531 14.19 7.43 11.65
N CYS A 532 15.34 6.77 11.45
CA CYS A 532 15.49 5.34 11.75
C CYS A 532 15.17 5.03 13.22
N ARG A 533 15.72 5.83 14.15
CA ARG A 533 15.40 5.77 15.58
C ARG A 533 13.91 5.98 15.85
N ARG A 534 13.30 7.03 15.28
CA ARG A 534 11.87 7.34 15.50
C ARG A 534 10.97 6.18 15.06
N ILE A 535 11.31 5.49 13.98
CA ILE A 535 10.61 4.30 13.51
C ILE A 535 10.76 3.10 14.47
N VAL A 536 11.93 2.94 15.11
CA VAL A 536 12.15 1.94 16.18
C VAL A 536 11.37 2.29 17.45
N GLU A 537 11.38 3.55 17.87
CA GLU A 537 10.58 4.06 19.00
C GLU A 537 9.08 3.81 18.77
N LEU A 538 8.58 3.96 17.54
CA LEU A 538 7.20 3.65 17.17
C LEU A 538 6.90 2.14 17.23
N ALA A 539 7.85 1.26 16.89
CA ALA A 539 7.71 -0.17 17.10
C ALA A 539 7.68 -0.55 18.59
N GLU A 540 8.44 0.14 19.44
CA GLU A 540 8.37 -0.03 20.90
C GLU A 540 7.07 0.51 21.51
N GLU A 541 6.59 1.68 21.07
CA GLU A 541 5.26 2.20 21.41
C GLU A 541 4.19 1.15 21.11
N ARG A 542 4.23 0.56 19.91
CA ARG A 542 3.30 -0.49 19.48
C ARG A 542 3.48 -1.80 20.24
N ARG A 543 4.70 -2.20 20.62
CA ARG A 543 4.92 -3.38 21.49
C ARG A 543 4.09 -3.29 22.78
N ARG A 544 3.99 -2.09 23.37
CA ARG A 544 3.24 -1.85 24.62
C ARG A 544 1.72 -1.94 24.44
N THR A 545 1.18 -1.74 23.22
CA THR A 545 -0.25 -1.84 22.92
C THR A 545 -0.66 -3.17 22.27
N MET A 546 0.26 -3.85 21.57
CA MET A 546 0.06 -5.18 20.99
C MET A 546 -0.05 -6.29 22.03
N LEU A 547 0.39 -6.05 23.27
CA LEU A 547 0.17 -6.93 24.43
C LEU A 547 -1.31 -6.99 24.82
N ARG A 548 -2.11 -7.68 24.00
CA ARG A 548 -3.45 -8.12 24.37
C ARG A 548 -3.37 -8.96 25.65
N PRO A 549 -4.31 -8.82 26.61
CA PRO A 549 -4.39 -9.72 27.74
C PRO A 549 -4.39 -11.18 27.28
N VAL A 550 -3.55 -12.02 27.90
CA VAL A 550 -3.53 -13.45 27.64
C VAL A 550 -4.86 -14.02 28.13
N LEU A 551 -5.75 -14.39 27.20
CA LEU A 551 -7.08 -14.89 27.53
C LEU A 551 -6.96 -16.19 28.34
N THR A 552 -7.57 -16.20 29.51
CA THR A 552 -7.68 -17.36 30.38
C THR A 552 -8.95 -18.16 30.04
N PRO A 553 -9.08 -19.42 30.52
CA PRO A 553 -10.36 -20.15 30.51
C PRO A 553 -11.49 -19.51 31.36
N GLY A 554 -11.23 -18.37 32.02
CA GLY A 554 -12.24 -17.53 32.65
C GLY A 554 -12.83 -16.47 31.72
N ASP A 555 -12.09 -16.04 30.69
CA ASP A 555 -12.49 -15.00 29.74
C ASP A 555 -13.34 -15.54 28.57
N LEU A 556 -13.46 -16.87 28.48
CA LEU A 556 -14.25 -17.55 27.45
C LEU A 556 -15.74 -17.61 27.86
N PRO A 557 -16.69 -17.34 26.94
CA PRO A 557 -18.11 -17.55 27.21
C PRO A 557 -18.39 -19.03 27.50
N ARG A 558 -19.26 -19.29 28.48
CA ARG A 558 -19.66 -20.62 28.97
C ARG A 558 -21.13 -20.90 28.71
#